data_AF-A0A380WCN1-F1
#
_entry.id   AF-A0A380WCN1-F1
#
_cell.length_a   1.000
_cell.length_b   1.000
_cell.length_c   1.000
_cell.angle_alpha   90.00
_cell.angle_beta   90.00
_cell.angle_gamma   90.00
#
_symmetry.space_group_name_H-M   'P 1'
#
loop_
_entity.id
_entity.type
_entity.pdbx_description
1 polymer ?
#
loop_
_entity_poly.entity_id
_entity_poly.type
_entity_poly.pdbx_seq_one_letter_code
_entity_poly.pdbx_strand_id
1 'polypeptide(L)'
;MYMTPPPAYVLQVSADEVDAPADPIPIKIDISKEIPQSANVVTLRVTLEPGDASAIIYAPGDENRGTVFKGRSSIDDVRVDGPILYIKLYGAVKYNIQYINYREP
;
A
#
# COMPACT_ATOMS: atom_id res chain seq x y z
N MET A 1 11.85 -62.55 -8.09
CA MET A 1 10.92 -61.44 -7.83
C MET A 1 11.71 -60.32 -7.19
N TYR A 2 12.00 -59.24 -7.93
CA TYR A 2 12.57 -58.01 -7.38
C TYR A 2 11.53 -56.91 -7.59
N MET A 3 10.82 -56.55 -6.53
CA MET A 3 9.88 -55.42 -6.52
C MET A 3 10.68 -54.14 -6.30
N THR A 4 10.87 -53.36 -7.35
CA THR A 4 11.35 -51.98 -7.27
C THR A 4 10.19 -51.12 -6.73
N PRO A 5 10.35 -50.35 -5.63
CA PRO A 5 9.31 -49.42 -5.24
C PRO A 5 9.23 -48.29 -6.30
N PRO A 6 8.02 -47.79 -6.62
CA PRO A 6 7.89 -46.70 -7.57
C PRO A 6 8.55 -45.42 -7.03
N PRO A 7 9.14 -44.57 -7.88
CA PRO A 7 9.65 -43.28 -7.46
C PRO A 7 8.49 -42.40 -6.97
N ALA A 8 8.61 -41.86 -5.77
CA ALA A 8 7.72 -40.83 -5.27
C ALA A 8 7.94 -39.56 -6.09
N TYR A 9 6.97 -39.20 -6.93
CA TYR A 9 6.90 -37.86 -7.50
C TYR A 9 6.61 -36.88 -6.36
N VAL A 10 7.64 -36.18 -5.88
CA VAL A 10 7.45 -34.95 -5.10
C VAL A 10 7.00 -33.87 -6.08
N LEU A 11 5.68 -33.67 -6.18
CA LEU A 11 5.15 -32.40 -6.64
C LEU A 11 5.58 -31.36 -5.60
N GLN A 12 6.64 -30.60 -5.89
CA GLN A 12 6.80 -29.29 -5.27
C GLN A 12 5.69 -28.44 -5.86
N VAL A 13 4.54 -28.45 -5.19
CA VAL A 13 3.51 -27.43 -5.35
C VAL A 13 4.21 -26.12 -5.03
N SER A 14 4.48 -25.29 -6.05
CA SER A 14 4.83 -23.89 -5.82
C SER A 14 3.76 -23.35 -4.89
N ALA A 15 4.19 -22.84 -3.73
CA ALA A 15 3.30 -22.23 -2.77
C ALA A 15 2.40 -21.26 -3.54
N ASP A 16 1.08 -21.46 -3.43
CA ASP A 16 0.04 -20.51 -3.77
C ASP A 16 0.57 -19.08 -3.60
N GLU A 17 0.93 -18.44 -4.71
CA GLU A 17 0.78 -17.00 -4.81
C GLU A 17 -0.72 -16.78 -4.65
N VAL A 18 -1.13 -16.52 -3.41
CA VAL A 18 -2.46 -16.06 -3.09
C VAL A 18 -2.71 -14.90 -4.05
N ASP A 19 -3.61 -15.11 -4.99
CA ASP A 19 -4.13 -14.14 -5.95
C ASP A 19 -4.84 -13.04 -5.13
N ALA A 20 -4.05 -12.24 -4.42
CA ALA A 20 -4.48 -10.95 -3.95
C ALA A 20 -4.85 -10.21 -5.24
N PRO A 21 -6.03 -9.55 -5.29
CA PRO A 21 -6.43 -8.83 -6.47
C PRO A 21 -5.26 -7.97 -6.93
N ALA A 22 -4.86 -8.12 -8.20
CA ALA A 22 -3.69 -7.45 -8.79
C ALA A 22 -3.71 -5.93 -8.53
N ASP A 23 -4.91 -5.38 -8.29
CA ASP A 23 -5.12 -4.04 -7.78
C ASP A 23 -6.02 -4.07 -6.52
N PRO A 24 -5.51 -3.71 -5.33
CA PRO A 24 -6.32 -3.66 -4.11
C PRO A 24 -7.35 -2.54 -4.17
N ILE A 25 -8.48 -2.75 -3.49
CA ILE A 25 -9.56 -1.76 -3.44
C ILE A 25 -9.03 -0.48 -2.75
N PRO A 26 -9.14 0.70 -3.39
CA PRO A 26 -8.67 1.92 -2.78
C PRO A 26 -9.59 2.35 -1.64
N ILE A 27 -8.97 2.66 -0.50
CA ILE A 27 -9.66 3.16 0.68
C ILE A 27 -9.59 4.69 0.63
N LYS A 28 -10.76 5.33 0.69
CA LYS A 28 -10.87 6.78 0.76
C LYS A 28 -10.47 7.27 2.15
N ILE A 29 -9.60 8.26 2.19
CA ILE A 29 -9.13 8.93 3.40
C ILE A 29 -9.46 10.42 3.26
N ASP A 30 -10.11 10.97 4.28
CA ASP A 30 -10.41 12.39 4.36
C ASP A 30 -9.49 13.04 5.40
N ILE A 31 -8.64 13.96 4.96
CA ILE A 31 -7.69 14.71 5.79
C ILE A 31 -8.08 16.18 5.91
N SER A 32 -9.33 16.54 5.63
CA SER A 32 -9.84 17.93 5.73
C SER A 32 -9.72 18.55 7.12
N LYS A 33 -9.60 17.72 8.17
CA LYS A 33 -9.37 18.18 9.53
C LYS A 33 -7.90 18.54 9.81
N GLU A 34 -6.98 17.98 9.04
CA GLU A 34 -5.53 18.11 9.25
C GLU A 34 -4.91 19.14 8.30
N ILE A 35 -5.47 19.29 7.09
CA ILE A 35 -4.93 20.16 6.04
C ILE A 35 -6.00 21.09 5.43
N PRO A 36 -5.61 22.30 4.98
CA PRO A 36 -6.50 23.16 4.22
C PRO A 36 -6.76 22.60 2.82
N GLN A 37 -7.89 22.99 2.21
CA GLN A 37 -8.22 22.61 0.83
C GLN A 37 -7.23 23.17 -0.21
N SER A 38 -6.48 24.21 0.15
CA SER A 38 -5.46 24.84 -0.70
C SER A 38 -4.12 24.09 -0.73
N ALA A 39 -3.94 23.06 0.10
CA ALA A 39 -2.70 22.29 0.13
C ALA A 39 -2.49 21.57 -1.20
N ASN A 40 -1.24 21.58 -1.69
CA ASN A 40 -0.82 20.90 -2.91
C ASN A 40 0.13 19.71 -2.65
N VAL A 41 0.77 19.70 -1.48
CA VAL A 41 1.65 18.61 -1.03
C VAL A 41 1.44 18.38 0.46
N VAL A 42 1.38 17.12 0.88
CA VAL A 42 1.33 16.72 2.30
C VAL A 42 2.43 15.72 2.58
N THR A 43 3.22 16.00 3.62
CA THR A 43 4.18 15.04 4.17
C THR A 43 3.46 14.11 5.12
N LEU A 44 3.45 12.82 4.79
CA LEU A 44 2.80 11.77 5.57
C LEU A 44 3.83 10.76 6.08
N ARG A 45 3.65 10.30 7.33
CA ARG A 45 4.23 9.06 7.81
C ARG A 45 3.19 7.95 7.70
N VAL A 46 3.55 6.88 7.01
CA VAL A 46 2.71 5.69 6.85
C VAL A 46 3.39 4.53 7.55
N THR A 47 2.67 3.93 8.48
CA THR A 47 3.07 2.70 9.16
C THR A 47 2.21 1.56 8.63
N LEU A 48 2.84 0.46 8.21
CA LEU A 48 2.17 -0.72 7.66
C LEU A 48 2.46 -1.95 8.52
N GLU A 49 1.44 -2.80 8.72
CA GLU A 49 1.60 -4.11 9.33
C GLU A 49 0.96 -5.18 8.41
N PRO A 50 1.67 -6.28 8.10
CA PRO A 50 3.06 -6.61 8.48
C PRO A 50 4.10 -5.69 7.81
N GLY A 51 5.32 -5.67 8.37
CA GLY A 51 6.36 -4.69 8.05
C GLY A 51 7.06 -4.87 6.69
N ASP A 52 6.66 -5.86 5.91
CA ASP A 52 7.05 -6.14 4.51
C ASP A 52 6.01 -5.64 3.49
N ALA A 53 4.85 -5.17 3.97
CA ALA A 53 3.80 -4.66 3.13
C ALA A 53 4.18 -3.34 2.43
N SER A 54 3.39 -2.96 1.43
CA SER A 54 3.51 -1.68 0.75
C SER A 54 2.15 -1.01 0.58
N ALA A 55 2.16 0.30 0.40
CA ALA A 55 0.97 1.09 0.14
C ALA A 55 1.24 2.15 -0.91
N ILE A 56 0.22 2.49 -1.68
CA ILE A 56 0.27 3.60 -2.64
C ILE A 56 -0.77 4.62 -2.20
N ILE A 57 -0.35 5.86 -1.98
CA ILE A 57 -1.23 6.97 -1.63
C ILE A 57 -1.26 7.98 -2.78
N TYR A 58 -2.46 8.40 -3.18
CA TYR A 58 -2.65 9.33 -4.30
C TYR A 58 -3.89 10.20 -4.12
N ALA A 59 -3.91 11.35 -4.81
CA ALA A 59 -5.06 12.23 -4.89
C ALA A 59 -6.09 11.73 -5.93
N PRO A 60 -7.37 12.13 -5.84
CA PRO A 60 -8.37 11.84 -6.86
C PRO A 60 -7.87 12.26 -8.26
N GLY A 61 -7.83 11.34 -9.22
CA GLY A 61 -7.35 11.59 -10.59
C GLY A 61 -5.83 11.46 -10.81
N ASP A 62 -5.03 11.28 -9.74
CA ASP A 62 -3.58 11.07 -9.80
C ASP A 62 -3.18 9.61 -9.50
N GLU A 63 -4.04 8.64 -9.85
CA GLU A 63 -3.81 7.20 -9.59
C GLU A 63 -2.47 6.68 -10.12
N ASN A 64 -2.01 7.21 -11.27
CA ASN A 64 -0.74 6.84 -11.90
C ASN A 64 0.48 7.58 -11.31
N ARG A 65 0.27 8.54 -10.41
CA ARG A 65 1.30 9.42 -9.84
C ARG A 65 1.35 9.31 -8.31
N GLY A 66 0.80 8.24 -7.76
CA GLY A 66 0.79 7.97 -6.33
C GLY A 66 2.19 7.78 -5.74
N THR A 67 2.32 8.16 -4.48
CA THR A 67 3.53 7.97 -3.69
C THR A 67 3.52 6.58 -3.05
N VAL A 68 4.62 5.85 -3.18
CA VAL A 68 4.74 4.46 -2.70
C VAL A 68 5.43 4.44 -1.34
N PHE A 69 4.75 3.90 -0.34
CA PHE A 69 5.28 3.67 1.01
C PHE A 69 5.60 2.18 1.17
N LYS A 70 6.80 1.85 1.66
CA LYS A 70 7.27 0.46 1.74
C LYS A 70 7.82 0.15 3.12
N GLY A 71 7.35 -0.96 3.65
CA GLY A 71 7.80 -1.52 4.91
C GLY A 71 7.10 -0.91 6.12
N ARG A 72 7.60 -1.27 7.31
CA ARG A 72 6.92 -0.99 8.58
C ARG A 72 6.61 0.49 8.84
N SER A 73 7.49 1.41 8.43
CA SER A 73 7.29 2.85 8.59
C SER A 73 8.06 3.61 7.52
N SER A 74 7.37 4.47 6.77
CA SER A 74 7.96 5.32 5.74
C SER A 74 7.41 6.74 5.85
N ILE A 75 8.19 7.72 5.43
CA ILE A 75 7.79 9.13 5.40
C ILE A 75 8.08 9.65 4.01
N ASP A 76 7.09 10.29 3.39
CA ASP A 76 7.24 10.86 2.06
C ASP A 76 6.20 11.97 1.81
N ASP A 77 6.47 12.76 0.79
CA ASP A 77 5.59 13.81 0.30
C ASP A 77 4.59 13.23 -0.71
N VAL A 78 3.32 13.52 -0.49
CA VAL A 78 2.20 13.09 -1.34
C VAL A 78 1.59 14.33 -1.98
N ARG A 79 1.44 14.30 -3.31
CA ARG A 79 0.68 15.34 -4.01
C ARG A 79 -0.79 15.19 -3.68
N VAL A 80 -1.41 16.32 -3.35
CA VAL A 80 -2.83 16.42 -3.03
C VAL A 80 -3.49 17.46 -3.92
N ASP A 81 -4.75 17.21 -4.28
CA ASP A 81 -5.63 18.19 -4.91
C ASP A 81 -6.87 18.30 -4.01
N GLY A 82 -6.70 19.02 -2.91
CA GLY A 82 -7.68 19.09 -1.82
C GLY A 82 -7.54 18.00 -0.75
N PRO A 83 -8.55 17.85 0.12
CA PRO A 83 -8.42 17.11 1.37
C PRO A 83 -8.67 15.60 1.26
N ILE A 84 -8.87 15.08 0.05
CA ILE A 84 -9.20 13.66 -0.16
C ILE A 84 -7.96 12.94 -0.69
N LEU A 85 -7.68 11.79 -0.10
CA LEU A 85 -6.66 10.86 -0.53
C LEU A 85 -7.24 9.46 -0.70
N TYR A 86 -6.60 8.66 -1.53
CA TYR A 86 -6.86 7.25 -1.64
C TYR A 86 -5.61 6.47 -1.27
N ILE A 87 -5.77 5.39 -0.50
CA ILE A 87 -4.70 4.44 -0.20
C ILE A 87 -5.05 3.07 -0.78
N LYS A 88 -4.07 2.48 -1.47
CA LYS A 88 -4.08 1.09 -1.92
C LYS A 88 -3.10 0.30 -1.08
N LEU A 89 -3.56 -0.74 -0.40
CA LEU A 89 -2.74 -1.57 0.50
C LEU A 89 -2.37 -2.88 -0.19
N TYR A 90 -1.07 -3.14 -0.29
CA TYR A 90 -0.51 -4.36 -0.88
C TYR A 90 0.14 -5.18 0.22
N GLY A 91 -0.57 -6.23 0.65
CA GLY A 91 -0.13 -7.12 1.74
C GLY A 91 -0.27 -6.56 3.15
N ALA A 92 -0.72 -5.32 3.33
CA ALA A 92 -0.95 -4.73 4.66
C ALA A 92 -2.34 -5.11 5.18
N VAL A 93 -2.40 -5.63 6.41
CA VAL A 93 -3.66 -5.88 7.15
C VAL A 93 -4.05 -4.69 8.01
N LYS A 94 -3.07 -3.88 8.42
CA LYS A 94 -3.28 -2.64 9.15
C LYS A 94 -2.38 -1.56 8.60
N TYR A 95 -2.87 -0.34 8.68
CA TYR A 95 -2.11 0.84 8.35
C TYR A 95 -2.43 1.94 9.35
N ASN A 96 -1.46 2.84 9.56
CA ASN A 96 -1.65 4.07 10.29
C ASN A 96 -1.02 5.22 9.51
N ILE A 97 -1.75 6.33 9.39
CA ILE A 97 -1.28 7.52 8.69
C ILE A 97 -1.17 8.63 9.72
N GLN A 98 0.02 9.21 9.81
CA GLN A 98 0.29 10.37 10.63
C GLN A 98 0.67 11.53 9.71
N TYR A 99 -0.10 12.60 9.81
CA TYR A 99 0.23 13.87 9.20
C TYR A 99 1.46 14.49 9.89
N ILE A 100 2.40 15.01 9.10
CA ILE A 100 3.58 15.71 9.61
C ILE A 100 3.52 17.19 9.24
N ASN A 101 3.35 17.50 7.97
CA ASN A 101 3.36 18.87 7.46
C ASN A 101 2.62 18.96 6.11
N TYR A 102 2.21 20.16 5.70
CA TYR A 102 1.71 20.44 4.34
C TYR A 102 2.48 21.59 3.69
N ARG A 103 2.31 21.73 2.38
CA ARG A 103 2.75 22.90 1.63
C ARG A 103 1.56 23.44 0.84
N GLU A 104 1.60 24.76 0.64
CA GLU A 104 0.67 25.51 -0.21
C GLU A 104 1.45 26.07 -1.41
N PRO A 105 0.78 26.32 -2.55
CA PRO A 105 1.39 26.94 -3.72
C PRO A 105 1.88 28.39 -3.48
#